data_AF-A0A2V8JU61-F1
#
_entry.id   AF-A0A2V8JU61-F1
#
_cell.length_a   1.000
_cell.length_b   1.000
_cell.length_c   1.000
_cell.angle_alpha   90.00
_cell.angle_beta   90.00
_cell.angle_gamma   90.00
#
_symmetry.space_group_name_H-M   'P 1'
#
loop_
_entity.id
_entity.type
_entity.pdbx_description
1 polymer ?
#
loop_
_entity_poly.entity_id
_entity_poly.type
_entity_poly.pdbx_seq_one_letter_code
_entity_poly.pdbx_strand_id
1 'polypeptide(L)' 'MAKPLISLRLDERLVRSAQKVLKAKSRTQTIEMSLEAVVEIHKHRRLIQRYSGKARPADFERS' A
#
# COMPACT_ATOMS: atom_id res chain seq x y z
N MET A 1 18.50 -0.92 -8.25
CA MET A 1 19.17 0.35 -7.87
C MET A 1 19.21 0.43 -6.35
N ALA A 2 20.30 0.96 -5.77
CA ALA A 2 20.36 1.23 -4.34
C ALA A 2 19.36 2.34 -3.98
N LYS A 3 18.58 2.13 -2.92
CA LYS A 3 17.62 3.13 -2.42
C LYS A 3 18.38 4.17 -1.57
N PRO A 4 18.04 5.46 -1.67
CA PRO A 4 18.67 6.49 -0.84
C PRO A 4 18.34 6.25 0.64
N LEU A 5 19.32 6.46 1.52
CA LEU A 5 19.10 6.45 2.96
C LEU A 5 18.46 7.77 3.38
N ILE A 6 17.30 7.72 4.02
CA ILE A 6 16.54 8.91 4.45
C ILE A 6 16.36 8.85 5.97
N SER A 7 16.64 9.96 6.65
CA SER A 7 16.34 10.12 8.08
C SER A 7 14.92 10.66 8.25
N LEU A 8 14.11 9.98 9.06
CA LEU A 8 12.72 10.30 9.31
C LEU A 8 12.41 10.17 10.80
N ARG A 9 11.58 11.07 11.34
CA ARG A 9 11.01 10.93 12.68
C ARG A 9 9.64 10.27 12.57
N LEU A 10 9.47 9.15 13.26
CA LEU A 10 8.25 8.34 13.23
C LEU A 10 7.88 7.93 14.65
N ASP A 11 6.58 7.77 14.90
CA ASP A 11 6.11 7.14 16.14
C ASP A 11 6.52 5.66 16.15
N GLU A 12 7.37 5.29 17.10
CA GLU A 12 7.88 3.93 17.23
C GLU A 12 6.75 2.93 17.53
N ARG A 13 5.71 3.33 18.25
CA ARG A 13 4.56 2.44 18.55
C ARG A 13 3.81 2.10 17.28
N LEU A 14 3.58 3.08 16.42
CA LEU A 14 2.96 2.88 15.12
C LEU A 14 3.80 1.95 14.23
N VAL A 15 5.12 2.18 14.17
CA VAL A 15 6.03 1.33 13.38
C VAL A 15 5.99 -0.12 13.88
N ARG A 16 6.02 -0.36 15.20
CA ARG A 16 5.94 -1.71 15.78
C ARG A 16 4.60 -2.39 15.48
N SER A 17 3.49 -1.65 15.55
CA SER A 17 2.17 -2.17 15.21
C SER A 17 2.08 -2.54 13.73
N ALA A 18 2.53 -1.66 12.83
CA ALA A 18 2.56 -1.92 11.40
C ALA A 18 3.47 -3.13 11.07
N GLN A 19 4.62 -3.25 11.73
CA GLN A 19 5.54 -4.37 11.53
C GLN A 19 4.88 -5.72 11.86
N LYS A 20 4.09 -5.78 12.95
CA LYS A 20 3.34 -6.99 13.32
C LYS A 20 2.26 -7.34 12.30
N VAL A 21 1.47 -6.36 11.89
CA VAL A 21 0.38 -6.54 10.91
C VAL A 21 0.92 -7.03 9.57
N LEU A 22 1.99 -6.39 9.10
CA LEU A 22 2.61 -6.67 7.80
C LEU A 22 3.58 -7.85 7.84
N LYS A 23 3.87 -8.41 9.03
CA LYS A 23 4.88 -9.45 9.27
C LYS A 23 6.25 -9.10 8.68
N ALA A 24 6.60 -7.83 8.72
CA ALA A 24 7.83 -7.30 8.15
C ALA A 24 9.05 -7.61 9.04
N LYS A 25 10.19 -7.90 8.41
CA LYS A 25 11.44 -8.29 9.08
C LYS A 25 12.26 -7.10 9.55
N SER A 26 12.06 -5.91 8.97
CA SER A 26 12.80 -4.69 9.30
C SER A 26 11.91 -3.45 9.31
N ARG A 27 12.39 -2.37 9.93
CA ARG A 27 11.71 -1.06 9.92
C ARG A 27 11.57 -0.52 8.50
N THR A 28 12.63 -0.61 7.70
CA THR A 28 12.61 -0.20 6.28
C THR A 28 11.55 -0.97 5.51
N GLN A 29 11.52 -2.30 5.65
CA GLN A 29 10.52 -3.13 4.99
C GLN A 29 9.10 -2.78 5.45
N THR A 30 8.92 -2.50 6.74
CA THR A 30 7.62 -2.08 7.30
C THR A 30 7.12 -0.80 6.63
N ILE A 31 8.00 0.19 6.47
CA ILE A 31 7.66 1.48 5.85
C ILE A 31 7.31 1.28 4.37
N GLU A 32 8.13 0.52 3.63
CA GLU A 32 7.90 0.26 2.21
C GLU A 32 6.57 -0.46 1.96
N MET A 33 6.33 -1.56 2.68
CA MET A 33 5.07 -2.30 2.57
C MET A 33 3.86 -1.45 2.98
N SER A 34 4.01 -0.56 3.97
CA SER A 34 2.94 0.35 4.37
C SER A 34 2.60 1.34 3.26
N LEU A 35 3.60 1.90 2.57
CA LEU A 35 3.40 2.81 1.45
C LEU A 35 2.77 2.11 0.25
N GLU A 36 3.24 0.90 -0.07
CA GLU A 36 2.66 0.07 -1.13
C GLU A 36 1.18 -0.23 -0.85
N ALA A 37 0.84 -0.62 0.38
CA ALA A 37 -0.55 -0.88 0.75
C ALA A 37 -1.46 0.34 0.55
N VAL A 38 -1.00 1.54 0.90
CA VAL A 38 -1.77 2.78 0.66
C VAL A 38 -1.98 3.04 -0.83
N VAL A 39 -0.96 2.84 -1.65
CA VAL A 39 -1.03 3.00 -3.11
C VAL A 39 -2.03 2.00 -3.71
N GLU A 40 -1.97 0.73 -3.33
CA GLU A 40 -2.88 -0.31 -3.83
C GLU A 40 -4.33 -0.06 -3.40
N ILE A 41 -4.56 0.35 -2.15
CA ILE A 41 -5.90 0.75 -1.68
C ILE A 41 -6.46 1.89 -2.53
N HIS A 42 -5.63 2.88 -2.88
CA HIS A 42 -6.06 3.99 -3.73
C HIS A 42 -6.39 3.55 -5.16
N LYS A 43 -5.59 2.65 -5.75
CA LYS A 43 -5.88 2.06 -7.06
C LYS A 43 -7.20 1.29 -7.04
N HIS A 44 -7.41 0.44 -6.03
CA HIS A 44 -8.66 -0.31 -5.88
C HIS A 44 -9.86 0.62 -5.70
N ARG A 45 -9.76 1.67 -4.88
CA ARG A 45 -10.82 2.68 -4.73
C ARG A 45 -11.16 3.35 -6.06
N ARG A 46 -10.16 3.71 -6.88
CA ARG A 46 -10.40 4.29 -8.21
C ARG A 46 -11.11 3.32 -9.15
N LEU A 47 -10.73 2.04 -9.15
CA LEU A 47 -11.41 1.02 -9.95
C LEU A 47 -12.87 0.88 -9.51
N ILE A 48 -13.11 0.75 -8.21
CA ILE A 48 -14.48 0.69 -7.66
C ILE A 48 -15.27 1.94 -8.07
N GLN A 49 -14.73 3.15 -7.91
CA GLN A 49 -15.42 4.38 -8.30
C GLN A 49 -15.73 4.44 -9.80
N ARG A 50 -14.80 3.99 -10.65
CA ARG A 50 -14.98 3.99 -12.11
C ARG A 50 -16.06 3.00 -12.56
N TYR A 51 -16.21 1.89 -11.84
CA TYR A 51 -16.98 0.73 -12.30
C TYR A 51 -18.22 0.42 -11.44
N SER A 52 -18.35 0.99 -10.24
CA SER A 52 -19.50 0.76 -9.36
C SER A 52 -20.80 1.24 -10.01
N GLY A 53 -21.76 0.32 -10.16
CA GLY A 53 -23.08 0.58 -10.73
C GLY A 53 -23.13 0.73 -12.26
N LYS A 54 -21.98 0.66 -12.96
CA LYS A 54 -21.90 0.86 -14.42
C LYS A 54 -21.09 -0.20 -15.17
N ALA A 55 -20.32 -1.02 -14.47
CA ALA A 55 -19.43 -1.97 -15.13
C ALA A 55 -20.13 -3.25 -15.53
N ARG A 56 -19.74 -3.72 -16.71
CA ARG A 56 -20.07 -5.04 -17.26
C ARG A 56 -18.88 -5.96 -17.07
N PRO A 57 -19.06 -7.29 -17.03
CA PRO A 57 -17.95 -8.25 -16.89
C PRO A 57 -16.79 -8.01 -17.87
N ALA A 58 -17.08 -7.58 -19.10
CA ALA A 58 -16.09 -7.26 -20.13
C ALA A 58 -15.16 -6.07 -19.78
N ASP A 59 -15.56 -5.17 -18.87
CA ASP A 59 -14.74 -4.02 -18.47
C ASP A 59 -13.53 -4.42 -17.58
N PHE A 60 -13.51 -5.67 -17.09
CA PHE A 60 -12.45 -6.23 -16.25
C PHE A 60 -11.48 -7.16 -17.01
N GLU A 61 -11.74 -7.50 -18.28
CA GLU A 61 -10.88 -8.40 -19.07
C GLU A 61 -9.58 -7.75 -19.58
N ARG A 62 -9.46 -6.42 -19.48
CA ARG A 62 -8.29 -5.64 -19.96
C ARG A 62 -7.55 -4.85 -18.87
N SER A 63 -7.87 -5.06 -17.59
CA SER A 63 -7.27 -4.31 -16.47
C SER A 63 -6.04 -4.99 -15.89
#